data_AF-A0A1G3B0Z8-F1
#
_entry.id   AF-A0A1G3B0Z8-F1
#
_cell.length_a   1.000
_cell.length_b   1.000
_cell.length_c   1.000
_cell.angle_alpha   90.00
_cell.angle_beta   90.00
_cell.angle_gamma   90.00
#
_symmetry.space_group_name_H-M   'P 1'
#
loop_
_entity.id
_entity.type
_entity.pdbx_description
1 polymer ?
#
loop_
_entity_poly.entity_id
_entity_poly.type
_entity_poly.pdbx_seq_one_letter_code
_entity_poly.pdbx_strand_id
1 'polypeptide(L)' 'MNILSGQQNIQGINIRLHKVSKAVEVSKFLYKRGILIPAIRPPTVPARSSRLRLTVMSTHTREDMERLLDALRDVQDL' A
#
# COMPACT_ATOMS: atom_id res chain seq x y z
N MET A 1 -11.33 9.49 -17.53
CA MET A 1 -10.58 9.11 -18.75
C MET A 1 -9.62 8.01 -18.36
N ASN A 2 -9.96 6.76 -18.69
CA ASN A 2 -9.21 5.58 -18.29
C ASN A 2 -8.13 5.32 -19.35
N ILE A 3 -6.88 5.66 -19.04
CA ILE A 3 -5.73 5.42 -19.91
C ILE A 3 -4.90 4.28 -19.34
N LEU A 4 -5.35 3.05 -19.58
CA LEU A 4 -4.49 1.87 -19.59
C LEU A 4 -3.67 1.82 -20.89
N SER A 5 -3.05 2.95 -21.27
CA SER A 5 -2.14 3.04 -22.42
C SER A 5 -0.72 3.18 -21.90
N GLY A 6 -0.03 2.07 -21.79
CA GLY A 6 1.35 2.00 -21.34
C GLY A 6 1.50 0.84 -20.40
N GLN A 7 2.22 -0.18 -20.85
CA GLN A 7 2.77 -1.22 -19.98
C GLN A 7 3.78 -0.59 -19.02
N GLN A 8 3.31 0.20 -18.05
CA GLN A 8 4.08 0.54 -16.87
C GLN A 8 3.93 -0.69 -15.98
N ASN A 9 5.00 -1.43 -15.73
CA ASN A 9 4.94 -2.69 -15.01
C ASN A 9 4.35 -2.44 -13.61
N ILE A 10 3.08 -2.78 -13.41
CA ILE A 10 2.36 -2.57 -12.15
C ILE A 10 2.53 -3.82 -11.30
N GLN A 11 3.44 -3.79 -10.34
CA GLN A 11 3.60 -4.89 -9.39
C GLN A 11 2.76 -4.64 -8.14
N GLY A 12 1.81 -5.54 -7.89
CA GLY A 12 0.99 -5.54 -6.69
C GLY A 12 1.64 -6.34 -5.57
N ILE A 13 2.21 -5.68 -4.56
CA ILE A 13 2.77 -6.35 -3.38
C ILE A 13 1.69 -6.41 -2.29
N ASN A 14 1.39 -7.62 -1.80
CA ASN A 14 0.42 -7.86 -0.74
C ASN A 14 1.12 -7.95 0.63
N ILE A 15 0.91 -6.95 1.49
CA ILE A 15 1.41 -6.98 2.87
C ILE A 15 0.30 -7.50 3.78
N ARG A 16 0.54 -8.62 4.47
CA ARG A 16 -0.42 -9.19 5.44
C ARG A 16 -0.31 -8.47 6.78
N LEU A 17 -1.46 -8.02 7.30
CA LEU A 17 -1.60 -7.48 8.64
C LEU A 17 -2.54 -8.36 9.46
N HIS A 18 -2.17 -8.59 10.72
CA HIS A 18 -2.90 -9.45 11.67
C HIS A 18 -4.10 -8.74 12.34
N LYS A 19 -4.25 -7.43 12.16
CA LYS A 19 -5.35 -6.63 12.75
C LYS A 19 -5.97 -5.70 11.70
N VAL A 20 -7.30 -5.73 11.59
CA VAL A 20 -8.07 -4.91 10.64
C VAL A 20 -7.96 -3.42 10.95
N SER A 21 -8.03 -3.04 12.24
CA SER A 21 -7.91 -1.65 12.68
C SER A 21 -6.57 -1.04 12.30
N LYS A 22 -5.46 -1.80 12.49
CA LYS A 22 -4.12 -1.38 12.07
C LYS A 22 -4.03 -1.16 10.56
N ALA A 23 -4.68 -1.99 9.74
CA ALA A 23 -4.64 -1.81 8.29
C ALA A 23 -5.24 -0.46 7.83
N VAL A 24 -6.34 -0.04 8.46
CA VAL A 24 -6.97 1.25 8.16
C VAL A 24 -6.13 2.42 8.68
N GLU A 25 -5.57 2.32 9.88
CA GLU A 25 -4.69 3.34 10.45
C GLU A 25 -3.43 3.53 9.61
N VAL A 26 -2.79 2.44 9.21
CA VAL A 26 -1.61 2.45 8.34
C VAL A 26 -1.94 3.03 6.97
N SER A 27 -3.06 2.63 6.36
CA SER A 27 -3.51 3.19 5.08
C SER A 27 -3.71 4.71 5.18
N LYS A 28 -4.30 5.20 6.27
CA LYS A 28 -4.47 6.65 6.53
C LYS A 28 -3.13 7.35 6.78
N PHE A 29 -2.23 6.73 7.53
CA PHE A 29 -0.90 7.28 7.83
C PHE A 29 -0.07 7.45 6.54
N LEU A 30 -0.03 6.41 5.71
CA LEU A 30 0.66 6.44 4.43
C LEU A 30 0.02 7.45 3.46
N TYR A 31 -1.32 7.54 3.46
CA TYR A 31 -2.03 8.54 2.66
C TYR A 31 -1.64 9.98 3.03
N LYS A 32 -1.49 10.29 4.32
CA LYS A 32 -1.00 11.60 4.79
C LYS A 32 0.43 11.91 4.34
N ARG A 33 1.23 10.89 4.03
CA ARG A 33 2.59 11.02 3.48
C ARG A 33 2.62 11.02 1.95
N GLY A 34 1.45 11.10 1.30
CA GLY A 34 1.32 11.09 -0.16
C GLY A 34 1.38 9.70 -0.79
N ILE A 35 1.40 8.63 0.01
CA ILE A 35 1.48 7.25 -0.48
C ILE A 35 0.10 6.59 -0.41
N LEU A 36 -0.50 6.35 -1.57
CA LEU A 36 -1.80 5.70 -1.65
C LEU A 36 -1.66 4.18 -1.58
N ILE A 37 -1.82 3.60 -0.38
CA ILE A 37 -1.91 2.15 -0.19
C ILE A 37 -3.31 1.78 0.33
N PRO A 38 -4.19 1.21 -0.52
CA PRO A 38 -5.52 0.80 -0.08
C PRO A 38 -5.46 -0.43 0.83
N ALA A 39 -6.19 -0.36 1.96
CA ALA A 39 -6.46 -1.51 2.81
C ALA A 39 -7.61 -2.35 2.26
N ILE A 40 -7.33 -3.61 1.96
CA ILE A 40 -8.31 -4.62 1.57
C ILE A 40 -8.87 -5.25 2.85
N ARG A 41 -10.17 -5.09 3.04
CA ARG A 41 -10.96 -5.56 4.19
C ARG A 41 -11.94 -6.66 3.79
N PRO A 42 -12.47 -7.45 4.75
CA PRO A 42 -13.57 -8.38 4.50
C PRO A 42 -14.79 -7.67 3.86
N PRO A 43 -15.61 -8.38 3.04
CA PRO A 43 -15.62 -9.84 2.82
C PRO A 43 -14.58 -10.35 1.80
N THR A 44 -13.80 -9.47 1.16
CA THR A 44 -12.86 -9.83 0.09
C THR A 44 -11.60 -10.55 0.59
N VAL A 45 -11.41 -10.64 1.90
CA VAL A 45 -10.34 -11.42 2.56
C VAL A 45 -10.90 -12.13 3.80
N PRO A 46 -10.34 -13.29 4.21
CA PRO A 46 -10.81 -14.03 5.38
C PRO A 46 -10.92 -13.15 6.62
N ALA A 47 -11.98 -13.38 7.42
CA ALA A 47 -12.20 -12.69 8.68
C ALA A 47 -10.93 -12.78 9.55
N ARG A 48 -10.55 -11.68 10.22
CA ARG A 48 -9.32 -11.51 11.01
C ARG A 48 -8.02 -11.33 10.21
N SER A 49 -8.09 -11.19 8.89
CA SER A 49 -6.93 -10.78 8.08
C SER A 49 -7.21 -9.48 7.35
N SER A 50 -6.17 -8.68 7.14
CA SER A 50 -6.23 -7.50 6.28
C SER A 50 -4.98 -7.45 5.43
N ARG A 51 -5.14 -6.97 4.20
CA ARG A 51 -4.03 -6.86 3.26
C ARG A 51 -3.88 -5.42 2.81
N LEU A 52 -2.66 -4.93 2.76
CA LEU A 52 -2.35 -3.69 2.05
C LEU A 52 -1.87 -4.07 0.65
N ARG A 53 -2.45 -3.44 -0.37
CA ARG A 53 -2.02 -3.64 -1.76
C ARG A 53 -1.20 -2.45 -2.21
N LEU A 54 0.12 -2.59 -2.12
CA LEU A 54 1.05 -1.62 -2.68
C LEU A 54 1.09 -1.83 -4.21
N THR A 55 0.97 -0.75 -4.96
CA THR A 55 1.01 -0.75 -6.42
C THR A 55 2.24 0.03 -6.85
N VAL A 56 3.31 -0.65 -7.25
CA VAL A 56 4.53 -0.01 -7.75
C VAL A 56 4.45 0.04 -9.27
N MET A 57 4.79 1.19 -9.86
CA MET A 57 4.86 1.42 -11.31
C MET A 57 6.31 1.66 -11.72
N SER A 58 6.69 1.30 -12.94
CA SER A 58 8.01 1.58 -13.53
C SER A 58 8.37 3.07 -13.63
N THR A 59 7.40 3.97 -13.44
CA THR A 59 7.59 5.42 -13.40
C THR A 59 8.08 5.95 -12.06
N HIS A 60 8.10 5.13 -11.00
CA HIS A 60 8.61 5.57 -9.69
C HIS A 60 10.12 5.71 -9.76
N THR A 61 10.65 6.81 -9.23
CA THR A 61 12.08 7.03 -9.15
C THR A 61 12.67 6.30 -7.93
N ARG A 62 14.00 6.28 -7.81
CA ARG A 62 14.67 5.71 -6.63
C ARG A 62 14.26 6.46 -5.35
N GLU A 63 14.11 7.77 -5.45
CA GLU A 63 13.70 8.64 -4.35
C GLU A 63 12.27 8.34 -3.88
N ASP A 64 11.36 7.99 -4.80
CA ASP A 64 10.00 7.53 -4.45
C ASP A 64 10.05 6.20 -3.68
N MET A 65 10.94 5.30 -4.07
CA MET A 65 11.15 4.02 -3.38
C MET A 65 11.75 4.21 -1.98
N GLU A 66 12.69 5.14 -1.82
CA GLU A 66 13.25 5.49 -0.51
C GLU A 66 12.20 6.08 0.42
N ARG A 67 11.40 7.04 -0.06
CA ARG A 67 10.25 7.60 0.70
C ARG A 67 9.25 6.54 1.12
N LEU A 68 8.99 5.57 0.24
CA LEU A 68 8.12 4.44 0.55
C LEU A 68 8.73 3.57 1.66
N LEU A 69 10.01 3.23 1.58
CA LEU A 69 10.69 2.42 2.59
C LEU A 69 10.69 3.11 3.96
N ASP A 70 10.95 4.42 4.00
CA ASP A 70 10.92 5.18 5.25
C ASP A 70 9.51 5.23 5.85
N ALA A 71 8.48 5.45 5.02
CA ALA A 71 7.10 5.42 5.48
C ALA A 71 6.67 4.03 5.96
N LEU A 72 7.21 2.94 5.39
CA LEU A 72 6.96 1.57 5.84
C LEU A 72 7.69 1.24 7.15
N ARG A 73 8.88 1.80 7.39
CA ARG A 73 9.61 1.67 8.66
C ARG A 73 8.82 2.31 9.80
N ASP A 74 8.35 3.53 9.61
CA ASP A 74 7.55 4.25 10.62
C ASP A 74 6.24 3.54 10.97
N VAL A 75 5.72 2.71 10.05
CA VAL A 75 4.54 1.86 10.27
C VAL A 75 4.87 0.60 11.08
N GLN A 76 6.09 0.07 11.01
CA GLN A 76 6.48 -1.08 11.84
C GLN A 76 6.55 -0.71 13.33
N ASP A 77 6.87 0.54 13.64
CA ASP A 77 6.98 1.07 15.00
C ASP A 77 5.62 1.53 15.60
N LEU A 78 4.52 1.35 14.85
CA LEU A 78 3.13 1.72 15.19
C LEU A 78 2.32 0.46 15.54
#